data_AF-A0A1E5P285-F1
#
_entry.id   AF-A0A1E5P285-F1
#
_cell.length_a   1.000
_cell.length_b   1.000
_cell.length_c   1.000
_cell.angle_alpha   90.00
_cell.angle_beta   90.00
_cell.angle_gamma   90.00
#
_symmetry.space_group_name_H-M   'P 1'
#
loop_
_entity.id
_entity.type
_entity.pdbx_description
1 polymer ?
#
loop_
_entity_poly.entity_id
_entity_poly.type
_entity_poly.pdbx_seq_one_letter_code
_entity_poly.pdbx_strand_id
1 'polypeptide(L)'
;MATESTTADPAARTARPSALRRLGHRWPTWVALALVGVTFGDGEPPLGFLAGLLVFMPLCYLAFGAFRGEFGGESGRRGLLALQLAGLLGFAGLAAVALSTGEPAARWVVAAGWLAHAVWDFVHHRTGRVVPRAWSEWCCVVDLLGAVGILLPLWWR
;
A
#
# COMPACT_ATOMS: atom_id res chain seq x y z
N MET A 1 8.56 66.05 22.11
CA MET A 1 8.43 65.77 20.66
C MET A 1 8.07 64.30 20.56
N ALA A 2 6.83 64.00 20.18
CA ALA A 2 6.21 62.69 20.29
C ALA A 2 6.76 61.69 19.27
N THR A 3 6.75 60.42 19.67
CA THR A 3 7.20 59.21 18.97
C THR A 3 6.16 58.73 17.96
N GLU A 4 6.56 58.45 16.73
CA GLU A 4 5.82 57.57 15.82
C GLU A 4 6.79 56.54 15.22
N SER A 5 6.96 55.43 15.95
CA SER A 5 7.46 54.19 15.39
C SER A 5 6.30 53.50 14.68
N THR A 6 6.25 53.59 13.35
CA THR A 6 5.36 52.79 12.50
C THR A 6 5.65 51.30 12.75
N THR A 7 4.87 50.67 13.61
CA THR A 7 4.77 49.20 13.72
C THR A 7 4.12 48.68 12.46
N ALA A 8 4.95 48.24 11.50
CA ALA A 8 4.48 47.39 10.42
C ALA A 8 3.93 46.10 11.03
N ASP A 9 2.64 45.86 10.86
CA ASP A 9 1.92 44.68 11.33
C ASP A 9 2.56 43.39 10.77
N PRO A 10 3.11 42.49 11.60
CA PRO A 10 3.69 41.22 11.15
C PRO A 10 2.63 40.19 10.74
N ALA A 11 1.34 40.45 10.94
CA ALA A 11 0.28 39.46 10.77
C ALA A 11 -0.13 39.20 9.29
N ALA A 12 0.31 40.01 8.32
CA ALA A 12 -0.23 39.95 6.95
C ALA A 12 0.52 39.02 5.97
N ARG A 13 1.58 38.32 6.37
CA ARG A 13 2.46 37.60 5.43
C ARG A 13 2.82 36.20 5.93
N THR A 14 1.97 35.20 5.69
CA THR A 14 2.34 33.75 5.50
C THR A 14 1.16 32.77 5.56
N ALA A 15 -0.07 33.14 5.22
CA ALA A 15 -1.17 32.17 5.13
C ALA A 15 -1.20 31.39 3.79
N ARG A 16 -0.09 30.74 3.36
CA ARG A 16 -0.10 29.79 2.20
C ARG A 16 1.10 28.83 1.96
N PRO A 17 1.83 28.27 2.97
CA PRO A 17 2.76 27.15 2.72
C PRO A 17 2.36 25.79 3.34
N SER A 18 1.14 25.62 3.88
CA SER A 18 0.77 24.39 4.60
C SER A 18 0.06 23.32 3.75
N ALA A 19 -0.69 23.71 2.70
CA ALA A 19 -1.42 22.77 1.84
C ALA A 19 -0.48 22.07 0.84
N LEU A 20 0.40 22.83 0.20
CA LEU A 20 1.42 22.30 -0.74
C LEU A 20 2.41 21.36 -0.04
N ARG A 21 2.83 21.68 1.19
CA ARG A 21 3.71 20.80 1.98
C ARG A 21 2.99 19.53 2.46
N ARG A 22 1.68 19.60 2.71
CA ARG A 22 0.83 18.45 3.05
C ARG A 22 0.57 17.55 1.85
N LEU A 23 0.32 18.11 0.66
CA LEU A 23 0.20 17.34 -0.58
C LEU A 23 1.54 16.71 -0.98
N GLY A 24 2.65 17.42 -0.82
CA GLY A 24 3.99 16.89 -1.07
C GLY A 24 4.39 15.75 -0.11
N HIS A 25 3.84 15.73 1.11
CA HIS A 25 4.06 14.64 2.06
C HIS A 25 3.27 13.37 1.74
N ARG A 26 2.27 13.44 0.84
CA ARG A 26 1.49 12.30 0.32
C ARG A 26 2.00 11.82 -1.04
N TRP A 27 3.26 12.11 -1.38
CA TRP A 27 3.87 11.61 -2.61
C TRP A 27 3.69 10.09 -2.83
N PRO A 28 3.71 9.21 -1.80
CA PRO A 28 3.48 7.78 -2.03
C PRO A 28 2.06 7.53 -2.55
N THR A 29 1.05 8.21 -2.00
CA THR A 29 -0.33 8.11 -2.48
C THR A 29 -0.46 8.57 -3.92
N TRP A 30 0.18 9.67 -4.30
CA TRP A 30 0.13 10.17 -5.68
C TRP A 30 0.77 9.20 -6.67
N VAL A 31 1.90 8.61 -6.30
CA VAL A 31 2.56 7.58 -7.11
C VAL A 31 1.70 6.32 -7.21
N ALA A 32 1.03 5.91 -6.12
CA ALA A 32 0.10 4.78 -6.13
C ALA A 32 -1.07 5.02 -7.09
N LEU A 33 -1.70 6.19 -7.00
CA LEU A 33 -2.80 6.59 -7.88
C LEU A 33 -2.38 6.60 -9.35
N ALA A 34 -1.20 7.17 -9.64
CA ALA A 34 -0.65 7.18 -11.00
C ALA A 34 -0.40 5.75 -11.52
N LEU A 35 0.21 4.87 -10.70
CA LEU A 35 0.47 3.49 -11.08
C LEU A 35 -0.82 2.72 -11.35
N VAL A 36 -1.82 2.83 -10.48
CA VAL A 36 -3.12 2.17 -10.67
C VAL A 36 -3.78 2.67 -11.95
N GLY A 37 -3.77 3.99 -12.18
CA GLY A 37 -4.32 4.58 -13.39
C GLY A 37 -3.66 4.08 -14.68
N VAL A 38 -2.34 3.91 -14.67
CA VAL A 38 -1.59 3.31 -15.80
C VAL A 38 -1.88 1.82 -15.94
N THR A 39 -2.02 1.09 -14.83
CA THR A 39 -2.14 -0.38 -14.82
C THR A 39 -3.53 -0.84 -15.26
N PHE A 40 -4.58 -0.12 -14.84
CA PHE A 40 -5.98 -0.45 -15.12
C PHE A 40 -6.62 0.46 -16.17
N GLY A 41 -5.87 1.43 -16.71
CA GLY A 41 -6.38 2.41 -17.68
C GLY A 41 -6.78 1.79 -19.01
N ASP A 42 -6.05 0.76 -19.43
CA ASP A 42 -6.23 0.10 -20.73
C ASP A 42 -7.02 -1.23 -20.63
N GLY A 43 -7.36 -1.70 -19.42
CA GLY A 43 -7.93 -3.03 -19.23
C GLY A 43 -7.68 -3.62 -17.84
N GLU A 44 -8.37 -4.73 -17.53
CA GLU A 44 -7.98 -5.62 -16.43
C GLU A 44 -6.67 -6.35 -16.79
N PRO A 45 -5.61 -6.28 -15.96
CA PRO A 45 -4.40 -7.06 -16.19
C PRO A 45 -4.68 -8.57 -16.16
N PRO A 46 -3.82 -9.40 -16.78
CA PRO A 46 -4.00 -10.85 -16.74
C PRO A 46 -4.07 -11.39 -15.31
N LEU A 47 -5.00 -12.30 -15.03
CA LEU A 47 -5.16 -12.92 -13.71
C LEU A 47 -3.86 -13.48 -13.15
N GLY A 48 -3.05 -14.14 -14.00
CA GLY A 48 -1.74 -14.67 -13.62
C GLY A 48 -0.76 -13.61 -13.11
N PHE A 49 -0.81 -12.41 -13.69
CA PHE A 49 0.00 -11.28 -13.24
C PHE A 49 -0.49 -10.76 -11.88
N LEU A 50 -1.81 -10.58 -11.71
CA LEU A 50 -2.41 -10.12 -10.46
C LEU A 50 -2.17 -11.11 -9.30
N ALA A 51 -2.28 -12.41 -9.58
CA ALA A 51 -1.98 -13.48 -8.63
C ALA A 51 -0.47 -13.53 -8.31
N GLY A 52 0.40 -13.32 -9.30
CA GLY A 52 1.84 -13.22 -9.09
C GLY A 52 2.24 -12.06 -8.20
N LEU A 53 1.63 -10.87 -8.41
CA LEU A 53 1.85 -9.70 -7.56
C LEU A 53 1.44 -9.95 -6.11
N LEU A 54 0.34 -10.66 -5.88
CA LEU A 54 -0.14 -11.02 -4.55
C LEU A 54 0.89 -11.85 -3.75
N VAL A 55 1.73 -12.64 -4.43
CA VAL A 55 2.84 -13.39 -3.80
C VAL A 55 4.10 -12.53 -3.70
N PHE A 56 4.38 -11.71 -4.70
CA PHE A 56 5.56 -10.86 -4.74
C PHE A 56 5.57 -9.82 -3.61
N MET A 57 4.42 -9.26 -3.28
CA MET A 57 4.26 -8.26 -2.21
C MET A 57 4.76 -8.76 -0.83
N PRO A 58 4.26 -9.87 -0.24
CA PRO A 58 4.76 -10.36 1.04
C PRO A 58 6.23 -10.83 0.98
N LEU A 59 6.74 -11.25 -0.18
CA LEU A 59 8.19 -11.51 -0.35
C LEU A 59 9.02 -10.24 -0.17
N CYS A 60 8.56 -9.10 -0.69
CA CYS A 60 9.22 -7.82 -0.46
C CYS A 60 9.24 -7.47 1.03
N TYR A 61 8.14 -7.72 1.75
CA TYR A 61 8.06 -7.49 3.20
C TYR A 61 9.05 -8.34 3.98
N LEU A 62 9.20 -9.62 3.62
CA LEU A 62 10.24 -10.48 4.19
C LEU A 62 11.64 -9.93 3.91
N ALA A 63 11.91 -9.47 2.69
CA ALA A 63 13.20 -8.88 2.35
C ALA A 63 13.47 -7.62 3.20
N PHE A 64 12.52 -6.68 3.28
CA PHE A 64 12.67 -5.48 4.12
C PHE A 64 12.85 -5.79 5.60
N GLY A 65 12.06 -6.72 6.15
CA GLY A 65 12.19 -7.15 7.54
C GLY A 65 13.57 -7.76 7.84
N ALA A 66 14.11 -8.52 6.89
CA ALA A 66 15.46 -9.08 6.97
C ALA A 66 16.54 -7.98 6.90
N PHE A 67 16.45 -7.06 5.94
CA PHE A 67 17.39 -5.94 5.80
C PHE A 67 17.38 -5.00 7.01
N ARG A 68 16.23 -4.84 7.66
CA ARG A 68 16.09 -4.03 8.87
C ARG A 68 16.47 -4.78 10.16
N GLY A 69 16.85 -6.05 10.06
CA GLY A 69 17.24 -6.88 11.20
C GLY A 69 16.09 -7.17 12.17
N GLU A 70 14.84 -7.10 11.72
CA GLU A 70 13.67 -7.25 12.59
C GLU A 70 13.40 -8.71 12.99
N PHE A 71 14.06 -9.68 12.36
CA PHE A 71 13.87 -11.12 12.57
C PHE A 71 14.93 -11.80 13.46
N GLY A 72 15.89 -11.07 14.04
CA GLY A 72 16.99 -11.66 14.83
C GLY A 72 16.71 -11.89 16.33
N GLY A 73 17.18 -13.02 16.88
CA GLY A 73 17.73 -13.15 18.23
C GLY A 73 16.84 -13.16 19.50
N GLU A 74 15.60 -12.67 19.47
CA GLU A 74 14.74 -12.58 20.68
C GLU A 74 13.36 -13.22 20.49
N SER A 75 12.80 -13.79 21.56
CA SER A 75 11.55 -14.57 21.56
C SER A 75 10.37 -13.83 20.91
N GLY A 76 10.27 -12.50 21.10
CA GLY A 76 9.24 -11.66 20.48
C GLY A 76 9.41 -11.42 18.97
N ARG A 77 10.63 -11.58 18.44
CA ARG A 77 10.96 -11.36 17.02
C ARG A 77 10.72 -12.60 16.16
N ARG A 78 10.81 -13.80 16.74
CA ARG A 78 10.38 -15.05 16.08
C ARG A 78 8.90 -15.02 15.71
N GLY A 79 8.06 -14.42 16.57
CA GLY A 79 6.64 -14.21 16.27
C GLY A 79 6.41 -13.32 15.04
N LEU A 80 7.24 -12.29 14.85
CA LEU A 80 7.14 -11.42 13.67
C LEU A 80 7.56 -12.13 12.39
N LEU A 81 8.64 -12.92 12.42
CA LEU A 81 9.03 -13.75 11.28
C LEU A 81 7.95 -14.80 10.96
N ALA A 82 7.41 -15.47 11.98
CA ALA A 82 6.33 -16.44 11.82
C ALA A 82 5.08 -15.78 11.21
N LEU A 83 4.73 -14.57 11.64
CA LEU A 83 3.64 -13.80 11.05
C LEU A 83 3.90 -13.51 9.57
N GLN A 84 5.10 -13.07 9.19
CA GLN A 84 5.43 -12.81 7.78
C GLN A 84 5.39 -14.07 6.92
N LEU A 85 5.88 -15.19 7.43
CA LEU A 85 5.81 -16.47 6.74
C LEU A 85 4.36 -16.96 6.62
N ALA A 86 3.54 -16.80 7.66
CA ALA A 86 2.12 -17.11 7.62
C ALA A 86 1.38 -16.22 6.60
N GLY A 87 1.70 -14.93 6.56
CA GLY A 87 1.20 -14.00 5.55
C GLY A 87 1.56 -14.45 4.14
N LEU A 88 2.84 -14.72 3.88
CA LEU A 88 3.31 -15.24 2.59
C LEU A 88 2.57 -16.51 2.18
N LEU A 89 2.45 -17.48 3.09
CA LEU A 89 1.74 -18.74 2.81
C LEU A 89 0.24 -18.50 2.55
N GLY A 90 -0.39 -17.60 3.30
CA GLY A 90 -1.79 -17.25 3.10
C GLY A 90 -2.04 -16.60 1.75
N PHE A 91 -1.23 -15.60 1.38
CA PHE A 91 -1.33 -14.92 0.08
C PHE A 91 -0.96 -15.83 -1.09
N ALA A 92 0.06 -16.68 -0.95
CA ALA A 92 0.39 -17.71 -1.93
C ALA A 92 -0.74 -18.73 -2.08
N GLY A 93 -1.39 -19.11 -0.99
CA GLY A 93 -2.58 -19.96 -1.01
C GLY A 93 -3.74 -19.33 -1.78
N LEU A 94 -4.05 -18.06 -1.52
CA LEU A 94 -5.09 -17.33 -2.26
C LEU A 94 -4.75 -17.21 -3.75
N ALA A 95 -3.49 -16.92 -4.10
CA ALA A 95 -3.03 -16.90 -5.48
C ALA A 95 -3.19 -18.27 -6.15
N ALA A 96 -2.80 -19.36 -5.47
CA ALA A 96 -2.97 -20.71 -5.98
C ALA A 96 -4.45 -21.09 -6.18
N VAL A 97 -5.33 -20.71 -5.24
CA VAL A 97 -6.78 -20.93 -5.37
C VAL A 97 -7.33 -20.13 -6.57
N ALA A 98 -6.93 -18.87 -6.75
CA ALA A 98 -7.36 -18.08 -7.90
C ALA A 98 -6.94 -18.72 -9.23
N LEU A 99 -5.71 -19.24 -9.32
CA LEU A 99 -5.18 -19.87 -10.52
C LEU A 99 -5.71 -21.28 -10.79
N SER A 100 -6.26 -21.95 -9.78
CA SER A 100 -6.83 -23.30 -9.91
C SER A 100 -8.36 -23.29 -10.04
N THR A 101 -9.00 -22.13 -9.93
CA THR A 101 -10.44 -21.97 -10.10
C THR A 101 -10.78 -21.34 -11.45
N GLY A 102 -11.98 -21.65 -11.97
CA GLY A 102 -12.49 -21.01 -13.17
C GLY A 102 -13.11 -19.64 -12.87
N GLU A 103 -13.29 -18.85 -13.93
CA GLU A 103 -14.13 -17.64 -13.88
C GLU A 103 -15.60 -18.00 -13.56
N PRO A 104 -16.34 -17.19 -12.78
CA PRO A 104 -15.95 -15.91 -12.18
C PRO A 104 -15.26 -16.02 -10.81
N ALA A 105 -15.16 -17.23 -10.24
CA ALA A 105 -14.66 -17.42 -8.88
C ALA A 105 -13.22 -16.94 -8.72
N ALA A 106 -12.37 -17.19 -9.72
CA ALA A 106 -10.97 -16.76 -9.73
C ALA A 106 -10.79 -15.25 -9.47
N ARG A 107 -11.61 -14.41 -10.13
CA ARG A 107 -11.63 -12.94 -9.93
C ARG A 107 -11.99 -12.57 -8.50
N TRP A 108 -13.03 -13.18 -7.94
CA TRP A 108 -13.43 -12.91 -6.55
C TRP A 108 -12.33 -13.29 -5.56
N VAL A 109 -11.66 -14.42 -5.78
CA VAL A 109 -10.55 -14.87 -4.93
C VAL A 109 -9.37 -13.91 -5.00
N VAL A 110 -8.95 -13.51 -6.22
CA VAL A 110 -7.81 -12.60 -6.36
C VAL A 110 -8.13 -11.22 -5.78
N ALA A 111 -9.34 -10.70 -6.00
CA ALA A 111 -9.77 -9.42 -5.45
C ALA A 111 -9.82 -9.44 -3.92
N ALA A 112 -10.31 -10.54 -3.33
CA ALA A 112 -10.29 -10.74 -1.88
C ALA A 112 -8.85 -10.80 -1.34
N GLY A 113 -7.93 -11.43 -2.08
CA GLY A 113 -6.50 -11.47 -1.75
C GLY A 113 -5.86 -10.08 -1.73
N TRP A 114 -6.11 -9.28 -2.76
CA TRP A 114 -5.63 -7.90 -2.84
C TRP A 114 -6.21 -7.04 -1.70
N LEU A 115 -7.51 -7.17 -1.40
CA LEU A 115 -8.11 -6.46 -0.27
C LEU A 115 -7.52 -6.90 1.08
N ALA A 116 -7.28 -8.20 1.27
CA ALA A 116 -6.64 -8.73 2.46
C ALA A 116 -5.20 -8.19 2.61
N HIS A 117 -4.48 -8.02 1.50
CA HIS A 117 -3.15 -7.42 1.52
C HIS A 117 -3.20 -5.92 1.83
N ALA A 118 -4.18 -5.18 1.32
CA ALA A 118 -4.38 -3.79 1.72
C ALA A 118 -4.60 -3.64 3.24
N VAL A 119 -5.34 -4.58 3.85
CA VAL A 119 -5.50 -4.64 5.33
C VAL A 119 -4.15 -4.94 6.01
N TRP A 120 -3.38 -5.88 5.47
CA TRP A 120 -2.04 -6.21 5.95
C TRP A 120 -1.10 -4.99 5.92
N ASP A 121 -1.10 -4.25 4.82
CA ASP A 121 -0.33 -3.02 4.65
C ASP A 121 -0.76 -1.96 5.65
N PHE A 122 -2.07 -1.78 5.85
CA PHE A 122 -2.58 -0.82 6.82
C PHE A 122 -2.08 -1.15 8.23
N VAL A 123 -2.05 -2.41 8.63
CA VAL A 123 -1.47 -2.84 9.92
C VAL A 123 0.02 -2.49 10.00
N HIS A 124 0.79 -2.72 8.94
CA HIS A 124 2.21 -2.36 8.89
C HIS A 124 2.44 -0.85 8.90
N HIS A 125 1.60 -0.08 8.22
CA HIS A 125 1.60 1.37 8.25
C HIS A 125 1.33 1.91 9.66
N ARG A 126 0.43 1.27 10.41
CA ARG A 126 0.08 1.66 11.79
C ARG A 126 1.15 1.28 12.79
N THR A 127 1.81 0.12 12.62
CA THR A 127 2.86 -0.37 13.53
C THR A 127 4.24 0.21 13.23
N GLY A 128 4.50 0.62 11.99
CA GLY A 128 5.80 1.14 11.56
C GLY A 128 6.93 0.10 11.59
N ARG A 129 6.57 -1.18 11.54
CA ARG A 129 7.49 -2.32 11.54
C ARG A 129 7.58 -2.95 10.15
N VAL A 130 8.65 -3.71 9.92
CA VAL A 130 8.97 -4.51 8.74
C VAL A 130 9.28 -3.70 7.49
N VAL A 131 8.46 -2.70 7.14
CA VAL A 131 8.66 -1.84 5.97
C VAL A 131 8.59 -0.36 6.36
N PRO A 132 9.22 0.54 5.57
CA PRO A 132 9.02 1.98 5.74
C PRO A 132 7.54 2.35 5.64
N ARG A 133 7.10 3.31 6.44
CA ARG A 133 5.68 3.72 6.50
C ARG A 133 5.12 4.24 5.16
N ALA A 134 5.97 4.90 4.37
CA ALA A 134 5.62 5.36 3.04
C ALA A 134 5.41 4.20 2.04
N TRP A 135 6.17 3.11 2.21
CA TRP A 135 6.04 1.91 1.39
C TRP A 135 4.70 1.22 1.64
N SER A 136 4.35 0.97 2.90
CA SER A 136 3.07 0.37 3.25
C SER A 136 1.88 1.28 2.95
N GLU A 137 2.03 2.60 3.00
CA GLU A 137 0.99 3.53 2.53
C GLU A 137 0.73 3.39 1.03
N TRP A 138 1.80 3.30 0.23
CA TRP A 138 1.69 3.12 -1.21
C TRP A 138 1.08 1.76 -1.57
N CYS A 139 1.58 0.65 -1.00
CA CYS A 139 1.04 -0.69 -1.22
C CYS A 139 -0.45 -0.75 -0.85
N CYS A 140 -0.82 -0.21 0.32
CA CYS A 140 -2.21 -0.23 0.77
C CYS A 140 -3.17 0.44 -0.23
N VAL A 141 -2.74 1.55 -0.86
CA VAL A 141 -3.54 2.27 -1.84
C VAL A 141 -3.59 1.51 -3.16
N VAL A 142 -2.46 0.98 -3.63
CA VAL A 142 -2.40 0.16 -4.86
C VAL A 142 -3.30 -1.06 -4.72
N ASP A 143 -3.24 -1.74 -3.58
CA ASP A 143 -3.93 -3.00 -3.35
C ASP A 143 -5.44 -2.80 -3.19
N LEU A 144 -5.83 -1.77 -2.44
CA LEU A 144 -7.24 -1.40 -2.29
C LEU A 144 -7.86 -1.01 -3.63
N LEU A 145 -7.19 -0.15 -4.40
CA LEU A 145 -7.72 0.31 -5.68
C LEU A 145 -7.61 -0.77 -6.76
N GLY A 146 -6.59 -1.62 -6.71
CA GLY A 146 -6.48 -2.80 -7.57
C GLY A 146 -7.62 -3.78 -7.33
N ALA A 147 -7.96 -4.07 -6.06
CA ALA A 147 -9.12 -4.89 -5.72
C ALA A 147 -10.43 -4.29 -6.27
N VAL A 148 -10.62 -2.97 -6.14
CA VAL A 148 -11.77 -2.27 -6.73
C VAL A 148 -11.75 -2.34 -8.26
N GLY A 149 -10.58 -2.18 -8.87
CA GLY A 149 -10.37 -2.28 -10.32
C GLY A 149 -10.75 -3.65 -10.86
N ILE A 150 -10.35 -4.74 -10.18
CA ILE A 150 -10.70 -6.12 -10.54
C ILE A 150 -12.22 -6.35 -10.46
N LEU A 151 -12.88 -5.79 -9.44
CA LEU A 151 -14.32 -5.94 -9.23
C LEU A 151 -15.17 -5.02 -10.10
N LEU A 152 -14.55 -4.16 -10.91
CA LEU A 152 -15.28 -3.19 -11.70
C LEU A 152 -16.09 -3.90 -12.82
N PRO A 153 -17.41 -3.70 -12.91
CA PRO A 153 -18.24 -4.41 -13.88
C PRO A 153 -17.92 -4.12 -15.36
N LEU A 154 -17.16 -3.06 -15.64
CA LEU A 154 -16.78 -2.67 -16.99
C LEU A 154 -15.95 -3.73 -17.72
N TRP A 155 -15.24 -4.58 -16.97
CA TRP A 155 -14.39 -5.66 -17.50
C TRP A 155 -15.13 -6.99 -17.68
N TRP A 156 -16.39 -7.07 -17.24
CA TRP A 156 -17.17 -8.31 -17.19
C TRP A 156 -18.04 -8.56 -18.43
N ARG A 157 -17.97 -7.65 -19.40
CA ARG A 157 -18.72 -7.71 -20.67
C ARG A 157 -17.95 -8.52 -21.70
#